data_AF-A0A140L4Q7-F1
#
_entry.id   AF-A0A140L4Q7-F1
#
_cell.length_a   1.000
_cell.length_b   1.000
_cell.length_c   1.000
_cell.angle_alpha   90.00
_cell.angle_beta   90.00
_cell.angle_gamma   90.00
#
_symmetry.space_group_name_H-M   'P 1'
#
loop_
_entity.id
_entity.type
_entity.pdbx_description
1 polymer ?
#
loop_
_entity_poly.entity_id
_entity_poly.type
_entity_poly.pdbx_seq_one_letter_code
_entity_poly.pdbx_strand_id
1 'polypeptide(L)'
;MEGTIIGLLLGKIRGGKFRGLSEVSIHGWIILILALLLQLTPAISEDFPIFAKYRGYIYVMSMVLLILGISMNLKKKGMWAFLVGILLNLVVILFNDFQMPVSFESLKLAGLEPMIRAIERGEMAHYRSLEGITHWTKYLAKFIAIPKPYPLPKIVSIGDIFVTLGVILLIQGEMQKSKFTVRNRMITFGYKGKL
;
A
#
# COMPACT_ATOMS: atom_id res chain seq x y z
N MET A 1 -7.24 2.96 0.72
CA MET A 1 -8.51 3.52 0.20
C MET A 1 -8.36 5.00 -0.16
N GLU A 2 -7.89 5.87 0.74
CA GLU A 2 -7.78 7.32 0.46
C GLU A 2 -6.81 7.69 -0.67
N GLY A 3 -5.62 7.08 -0.72
CA GLY A 3 -4.67 7.30 -1.82
C GLY A 3 -5.27 6.98 -3.19
N THR A 4 -6.17 5.99 -3.26
CA THR A 4 -6.89 5.64 -4.48
C THR A 4 -7.85 6.75 -4.88
N ILE A 5 -8.65 7.27 -3.93
CA ILE A 5 -9.62 8.35 -4.18
C ILE A 5 -8.89 9.63 -4.60
N ILE A 6 -7.84 10.02 -3.87
CA ILE A 6 -7.01 11.19 -4.17
C ILE A 6 -6.34 11.01 -5.55
N GLY A 7 -5.82 9.82 -5.84
CA GLY A 7 -5.24 9.49 -7.13
C GLY A 7 -6.23 9.64 -8.29
N LEU A 8 -7.47 9.16 -8.11
CA LEU A 8 -8.54 9.28 -9.09
C LEU A 8 -8.95 10.75 -9.31
N LEU A 9 -9.13 11.52 -8.23
CA LEU A 9 -9.49 12.94 -8.29
C LEU A 9 -8.40 13.76 -8.99
N LEU A 10 -7.14 13.63 -8.56
CA LEU A 10 -6.02 14.34 -9.18
C LEU A 10 -5.80 13.89 -10.64
N GLY A 11 -5.98 12.60 -10.92
CA GLY A 11 -5.92 12.05 -12.28
C GLY A 11 -6.99 12.65 -13.18
N LYS A 12 -8.21 12.83 -12.67
CA LYS A 12 -9.33 13.44 -13.40
C LYS A 12 -9.11 14.94 -13.62
N ILE A 13 -8.68 15.69 -12.59
CA ILE A 13 -8.35 17.13 -12.70
C ILE A 13 -7.26 17.36 -13.75
N ARG A 14 -6.25 16.48 -13.82
CA ARG A 14 -5.19 16.53 -14.84
C ARG A 14 -5.63 16.01 -16.22
N GLY A 15 -6.93 15.83 -16.43
CA GLY A 15 -7.55 15.44 -17.69
C GLY A 15 -7.37 13.97 -18.07
N GLY A 16 -7.04 13.10 -17.13
CA GLY A 16 -6.93 11.66 -17.34
C GLY A 16 -8.28 10.99 -17.58
N LYS A 17 -8.29 9.86 -18.29
CA LYS A 17 -9.49 9.08 -18.60
C LYS A 17 -9.53 7.80 -17.76
N PHE A 18 -10.69 7.47 -17.18
CA PHE A 18 -10.89 6.21 -16.41
C PHE A 18 -10.65 4.96 -17.26
N ARG A 19 -10.88 5.04 -18.58
CA ARG A 19 -10.60 3.96 -19.52
C ARG A 19 -9.12 3.52 -19.49
N GLY A 20 -8.20 4.44 -19.19
CA GLY A 20 -6.78 4.10 -19.02
C GLY A 20 -6.50 3.17 -17.85
N LEU A 21 -7.37 3.12 -16.84
CA LEU A 21 -7.27 2.18 -15.72
C LEU A 21 -7.77 0.77 -16.08
N SER A 22 -8.71 0.67 -17.02
CA SER A 22 -9.22 -0.63 -17.50
C SER A 22 -8.22 -1.38 -18.37
N GLU A 23 -7.24 -0.67 -18.95
CA GLU A 23 -6.22 -1.23 -19.83
C GLU A 23 -4.91 -1.54 -19.08
N VAL A 24 -4.91 -1.44 -17.75
CA VAL A 24 -3.72 -1.66 -16.92
C VAL A 24 -3.41 -3.15 -16.83
N SER A 25 -2.35 -3.57 -17.51
CA SER A 25 -1.73 -4.88 -17.27
C SER A 25 -0.72 -4.80 -16.12
N ILE A 26 -0.97 -5.53 -15.04
CA ILE A 26 -0.02 -5.74 -13.94
C ILE A 26 0.59 -7.13 -14.09
N HIS A 27 1.91 -7.20 -14.26
CA HIS A 27 2.62 -8.47 -14.30
C HIS A 27 2.67 -9.06 -12.89
N GLY A 28 2.51 -10.39 -12.75
CA GLY A 28 2.53 -11.03 -11.43
C GLY A 28 1.33 -10.67 -10.54
N TRP A 29 0.18 -10.32 -11.11
CA TRP A 29 -1.04 -10.02 -10.34
C TRP A 29 -1.46 -11.17 -9.41
N ILE A 30 -1.20 -12.42 -9.80
CA ILE A 30 -1.42 -13.60 -8.94
C ILE A 30 -0.57 -13.54 -7.67
N ILE A 31 0.71 -13.12 -7.79
CA ILE A 31 1.62 -12.97 -6.64
C ILE A 31 1.11 -11.88 -5.71
N LEU A 32 0.62 -10.75 -6.26
CA LEU A 32 0.04 -9.67 -5.47
C LEU A 32 -1.22 -10.11 -4.73
N ILE A 33 -2.12 -10.87 -5.39
CA ILE A 33 -3.30 -11.43 -4.73
C ILE A 33 -2.89 -12.39 -3.61
N LEU A 34 -1.96 -13.30 -3.89
CA LEU A 34 -1.46 -14.24 -2.88
C LEU A 34 -0.87 -13.50 -1.67
N ALA A 35 -0.10 -12.46 -1.93
CA ALA A 35 0.46 -11.62 -0.88
C ALA A 35 -0.63 -10.93 -0.03
N LEU A 36 -1.68 -10.40 -0.67
CA LEU A 36 -2.82 -9.81 0.03
C LEU A 36 -3.61 -10.84 0.84
N LEU A 37 -3.78 -12.06 0.32
CA LEU A 37 -4.43 -13.15 1.05
C LEU A 37 -3.64 -13.53 2.30
N LEU A 38 -2.31 -13.61 2.22
CA LEU A 38 -1.46 -13.86 3.38
C LEU A 38 -1.52 -12.73 4.42
N GLN A 39 -1.82 -11.49 4.02
CA GLN A 39 -2.02 -10.40 4.98
C GLN A 39 -3.34 -10.51 5.76
N LEU A 40 -4.30 -11.29 5.27
CA LEU A 40 -5.58 -11.54 5.95
C LEU A 40 -5.50 -12.69 6.97
N THR A 41 -4.40 -13.44 7.01
CA THR A 41 -4.25 -14.58 7.92
C THR A 41 -4.37 -14.22 9.41
N PRO A 42 -4.03 -13.01 9.90
CA PRO A 42 -4.30 -12.66 11.30
C PRO A 42 -5.79 -12.72 11.66
N ALA A 43 -6.68 -12.43 10.71
CA ALA A 43 -8.13 -12.43 10.96
C ALA A 43 -8.73 -13.83 11.21
N ILE A 44 -8.04 -14.88 10.76
CA ILE A 44 -8.45 -16.29 10.94
C ILE A 44 -7.51 -17.03 11.91
N SER A 45 -6.60 -16.30 12.56
CA SER A 45 -5.57 -16.91 13.39
C SER A 45 -6.09 -17.47 14.72
N GLU A 46 -7.26 -17.01 15.16
CA GLU A 46 -7.97 -17.56 16.33
C GLU A 46 -8.56 -18.95 16.04
N ASP A 47 -9.03 -19.20 14.82
CA ASP A 47 -9.61 -20.50 14.42
C ASP A 47 -8.53 -21.56 14.11
N PHE A 48 -7.30 -21.14 13.80
CA PHE A 48 -6.23 -22.01 13.34
C PHE A 48 -4.90 -21.74 14.07
N PRO A 49 -4.54 -22.56 15.08
CA PRO A 49 -3.35 -22.35 15.92
C PRO A 49 -2.02 -22.29 15.15
N ILE A 50 -1.94 -22.93 13.99
CA ILE A 50 -0.75 -22.90 13.13
C ILE A 50 -0.47 -21.48 12.60
N PHE A 51 -1.51 -20.71 12.27
CA PHE A 51 -1.35 -19.34 11.81
C PHE A 51 -0.94 -18.41 12.96
N ALA A 52 -1.45 -18.65 14.17
CA ALA A 52 -1.01 -17.92 15.36
C ALA A 52 0.49 -18.11 15.64
N LYS A 53 1.00 -19.34 15.52
CA LYS A 53 2.43 -19.67 15.76
C LYS A 53 3.37 -19.01 14.74
N TYR A 54 2.99 -18.99 13.46
CA TYR A 54 3.85 -18.49 12.37
C TYR A 54 3.46 -17.10 11.86
N ARG A 55 2.60 -16.37 12.57
CA ARG A 55 2.05 -15.06 12.13
C ARG A 55 3.08 -14.07 11.63
N GLY A 56 4.22 -13.94 12.32
CA GLY A 56 5.30 -13.00 11.95
C GLY A 56 5.97 -13.40 10.64
N TYR A 57 6.28 -14.69 10.48
CA TYR A 57 6.86 -15.24 9.26
C TYR A 57 5.91 -15.12 8.07
N ILE A 58 4.62 -15.40 8.27
CA ILE A 58 3.59 -15.25 7.23
C ILE A 58 3.48 -13.78 6.81
N TYR A 59 3.49 -12.86 7.78
CA TYR A 59 3.43 -11.44 7.49
C TYR A 59 4.65 -10.96 6.69
N VAL A 60 5.87 -11.34 7.09
CA VAL A 60 7.08 -11.04 6.31
C VAL A 60 7.03 -11.65 4.91
N MET A 61 6.61 -12.92 4.80
CA MET A 61 6.47 -13.59 3.51
C MET A 61 5.49 -12.84 2.60
N SER A 62 4.38 -12.36 3.16
CA SER A 62 3.44 -11.52 2.42
C SER A 62 4.09 -10.24 1.88
N MET A 63 4.95 -9.59 2.69
CA MET A 63 5.64 -8.37 2.26
C MET A 63 6.69 -8.66 1.19
N VAL A 64 7.40 -9.79 1.29
CA VAL A 64 8.36 -10.22 0.26
C VAL A 64 7.64 -10.50 -1.06
N LEU A 65 6.50 -11.19 -1.04
CA LEU A 65 5.70 -11.42 -2.24
C LEU A 65 5.16 -10.11 -2.84
N LEU A 66 4.74 -9.15 -2.00
CA LEU A 66 4.39 -7.81 -2.47
C LEU A 66 5.59 -7.13 -3.16
N ILE A 67 6.77 -7.15 -2.54
CA ILE A 67 8.00 -6.58 -3.13
C ILE A 67 8.29 -7.20 -4.48
N LEU A 68 8.18 -8.54 -4.61
CA LEU A 68 8.38 -9.25 -5.87
C LEU A 68 7.34 -8.84 -6.93
N GLY A 69 6.06 -8.82 -6.58
CA GLY A 69 5.01 -8.40 -7.52
C GLY A 69 5.16 -6.94 -7.97
N ILE A 70 5.57 -6.05 -7.08
CA ILE A 70 5.80 -4.64 -7.40
C ILE A 70 7.08 -4.45 -8.22
N SER A 71 8.16 -5.18 -7.92
CA SER A 71 9.43 -5.06 -8.63
C SER A 71 9.29 -5.43 -10.11
N MET A 72 8.43 -6.40 -10.42
CA MET A 72 8.07 -6.78 -11.81
C MET A 72 7.40 -5.64 -12.60
N ASN A 73 6.93 -4.58 -11.94
CA ASN A 73 6.16 -3.49 -12.54
C ASN A 73 6.84 -2.11 -12.38
N LEU A 74 8.13 -2.06 -12.03
CA LEU A 74 8.87 -0.80 -11.79
C LEU A 74 8.86 0.20 -12.96
N LYS A 75 8.64 -0.29 -14.19
CA LYS A 75 8.50 0.57 -15.39
C LYS A 75 7.26 1.47 -15.35
N LYS A 76 6.26 1.17 -14.50
CA LYS A 76 5.07 2.01 -14.33
C LYS A 76 5.35 3.16 -13.36
N LYS A 77 4.76 4.32 -13.62
CA LYS A 77 4.89 5.50 -12.78
C LYS A 77 4.41 5.19 -11.36
N GLY A 78 5.11 5.67 -10.34
CA GLY A 78 4.74 5.48 -8.94
C GLY A 78 5.15 4.15 -8.32
N MET A 79 5.44 3.10 -9.10
CA MET A 79 5.81 1.79 -8.55
C MET A 79 7.13 1.81 -7.76
N TRP A 80 8.07 2.69 -8.12
CA TRP A 80 9.30 2.89 -7.35
C TRP A 80 9.01 3.46 -5.95
N ALA A 81 8.12 4.45 -5.85
CA ALA A 81 7.75 5.06 -4.57
C ALA A 81 6.98 4.06 -3.69
N PHE A 82 6.10 3.27 -4.31
CA PHE A 82 5.41 2.16 -3.67
C PHE A 82 6.39 1.13 -3.11
N LEU A 83 7.40 0.73 -3.90
CA LEU A 83 8.43 -0.21 -3.49
C LEU A 83 9.25 0.33 -2.31
N VAL A 84 9.70 1.59 -2.37
CA VAL A 84 10.45 2.23 -1.28
C VAL A 84 9.63 2.23 0.01
N GLY A 85 8.33 2.57 -0.06
CA GLY A 85 7.46 2.55 1.12
C GLY A 85 7.33 1.17 1.75
N ILE A 86 7.17 0.12 0.94
CA ILE A 86 7.10 -1.26 1.44
C ILE A 86 8.44 -1.71 2.03
N LEU A 87 9.56 -1.37 1.39
CA LEU A 87 10.90 -1.70 1.91
C LEU A 87 11.16 -1.03 3.26
N LEU A 88 10.78 0.25 3.42
CA LEU A 88 10.88 0.93 4.71
C LEU A 88 10.08 0.21 5.79
N ASN A 89 8.83 -0.15 5.51
CA ASN A 89 8.00 -0.89 6.45
C ASN A 89 8.60 -2.27 6.77
N LEU A 90 9.10 -3.00 5.77
CA LEU A 90 9.75 -4.30 5.97
C LEU A 90 10.95 -4.19 6.90
N VAL A 91 11.83 -3.20 6.68
CA VAL A 91 13.00 -2.98 7.53
C VAL A 91 12.57 -2.70 8.98
N VAL A 92 11.55 -1.86 9.19
CA VAL A 92 11.02 -1.63 10.54
C VAL A 92 10.54 -2.93 11.18
N ILE A 93 9.75 -3.72 10.46
CA ILE A 93 9.17 -4.96 10.99
C ILE A 93 10.24 -5.99 11.33
N LEU A 94 11.26 -6.16 10.48
CA LEU A 94 12.36 -7.11 10.72
C LEU A 94 13.20 -6.75 11.94
N PHE A 95 13.43 -5.47 12.18
CA PHE A 95 14.20 -4.98 13.33
C PHE A 95 13.39 -4.94 14.64
N ASN A 96 12.08 -5.18 14.58
CA ASN A 96 11.18 -5.08 15.72
C ASN A 96 10.37 -6.39 15.92
N ASP A 97 11.05 -7.54 15.79
CA ASP A 97 10.50 -8.87 16.07
C ASP A 97 9.25 -9.24 15.25
N PHE A 98 9.22 -8.83 13.98
CA PHE A 98 8.07 -9.01 13.08
C PHE A 98 6.81 -8.23 13.48
N GLN A 99 6.95 -7.25 14.36
CA GLN A 99 5.87 -6.38 14.81
C GLN A 99 6.09 -4.95 14.31
N MET A 100 5.01 -4.28 13.94
CA MET A 100 5.02 -2.88 13.57
C MET A 100 4.90 -2.01 14.84
N PRO A 101 5.89 -1.17 15.14
CA PRO A 101 5.80 -0.24 16.27
C PRO A 101 4.79 0.88 16.04
N VAL A 102 4.06 1.20 17.10
CA VAL A 102 2.97 2.17 17.09
C VAL A 102 3.06 3.09 18.31
N SER A 103 2.99 4.41 18.09
CA SER A 103 2.86 5.39 19.16
C SER A 103 1.46 5.34 19.80
N PHE A 104 1.40 4.98 21.08
CA PHE A 104 0.14 4.97 21.84
C PHE A 104 -0.40 6.38 22.06
N GLU A 105 0.47 7.37 22.21
CA GLU A 105 0.08 8.79 22.24
C GLU A 105 -0.65 9.18 20.95
N SER A 106 -0.10 8.79 19.79
CA SER A 106 -0.70 9.08 18.49
C SER A 106 -2.03 8.34 18.28
N LEU A 107 -2.17 7.12 18.83
CA LEU A 107 -3.45 6.40 18.84
C LEU A 107 -4.50 7.11 19.70
N LYS A 108 -4.13 7.62 20.88
CA LYS A 108 -5.03 8.42 21.73
C LYS A 108 -5.45 9.70 21.03
N LEU A 109 -4.50 10.42 20.43
CA LEU A 109 -4.80 11.63 19.65
C LEU A 109 -5.76 11.34 18.48
N ALA A 110 -5.66 10.16 17.86
CA ALA A 110 -6.56 9.73 16.80
C ALA A 110 -7.94 9.24 17.31
N GLY A 111 -8.17 9.14 18.62
CA GLY A 111 -9.40 8.57 19.20
C GLY A 111 -9.53 7.07 18.96
N LEU A 112 -8.40 6.34 18.95
CA LEU A 112 -8.30 4.90 18.72
C LEU A 112 -7.93 4.14 20.01
N GLU A 113 -8.45 4.57 21.16
CA GLU A 113 -8.27 3.89 22.45
C GLU A 113 -8.68 2.41 22.45
N PRO A 114 -9.74 1.97 21.72
CA PRO A 114 -10.04 0.54 21.60
C PRO A 114 -8.88 -0.26 20.98
N MET A 115 -8.15 0.33 20.05
CA MET A 115 -6.98 -0.30 19.41
C MET A 115 -5.82 -0.45 20.40
N ILE A 116 -5.61 0.53 21.28
CA ILE A 116 -4.60 0.43 22.35
C ILE A 116 -4.88 -0.79 23.22
N ARG A 117 -6.13 -0.93 23.69
CA ARG A 117 -6.54 -2.09 24.51
C ARG A 117 -6.37 -3.43 23.77
N ALA A 118 -6.70 -3.47 22.48
CA ALA A 118 -6.51 -4.68 21.67
C ALA A 118 -5.02 -5.07 21.50
N ILE A 119 -4.13 -4.08 21.38
CA ILE A 119 -2.68 -4.31 21.35
C ILE A 119 -2.19 -4.82 22.71
N GLU A 120 -2.62 -4.19 23.80
CA GLU A 120 -2.25 -4.58 25.17
C GLU A 120 -2.74 -6.00 25.53
N ARG A 121 -3.94 -6.40 25.07
CA ARG A 121 -4.49 -7.75 25.25
C ARG A 121 -3.87 -8.80 24.31
N GLY A 122 -3.01 -8.39 23.38
CA GLY A 122 -2.38 -9.30 22.41
C GLY A 122 -3.28 -9.73 21.24
N GLU A 123 -4.50 -9.21 21.14
CA GLU A 123 -5.44 -9.43 20.03
C GLU A 123 -4.85 -8.89 18.71
N MET A 124 -4.06 -7.81 18.79
CA MET A 124 -3.35 -7.20 17.67
C MET A 124 -1.86 -7.49 17.70
N ALA A 125 -1.51 -8.76 17.69
CA ALA A 125 -0.16 -9.24 17.87
C ALA A 125 0.91 -8.79 16.84
N HIS A 126 0.49 -8.23 15.71
CA HIS A 126 1.36 -7.66 14.68
C HIS A 126 1.73 -6.20 14.96
N TYR A 127 1.14 -5.59 16.00
CA TYR A 127 1.49 -4.27 16.49
C TYR A 127 2.14 -4.37 17.87
N ARG A 128 3.05 -3.44 18.17
CA ARG A 128 3.65 -3.28 19.50
C ARG A 128 3.72 -1.81 19.86
N SER A 129 3.76 -1.52 21.16
CA SER A 129 4.02 -0.15 21.62
C SER A 129 5.40 0.32 21.12
N LEU A 130 5.45 1.57 20.69
CA LEU A 130 6.69 2.29 20.38
C LEU A 130 7.49 2.58 21.65
N GLU A 131 6.84 2.59 22.82
CA GLU A 131 7.50 2.79 24.11
C GLU A 131 8.53 1.68 24.35
N GLY A 132 9.78 2.06 24.63
CA GLY A 132 10.91 1.13 24.83
C GLY A 132 11.76 0.88 23.58
N ILE A 133 11.38 1.38 22.40
CA ILE A 133 12.21 1.25 21.19
C ILE A 133 13.19 2.42 21.09
N THR A 134 14.47 2.14 21.32
CA THR A 134 15.53 3.16 21.37
C THR A 134 16.27 3.33 20.05
N HIS A 135 16.19 2.35 19.14
CA HIS A 135 16.89 2.36 17.86
C HIS A 135 16.23 3.28 16.82
N TRP A 136 16.95 3.54 15.72
CA TRP A 136 16.57 4.46 14.64
C TRP A 136 15.25 4.10 13.95
N THR A 137 14.79 2.86 14.03
CA THR A 137 13.51 2.40 13.47
C THR A 137 12.31 3.12 14.06
N LYS A 138 12.44 3.74 15.25
CA LYS A 138 11.39 4.57 15.85
C LYS A 138 10.94 5.72 14.96
N TYR A 139 11.84 6.27 14.14
CA TYR A 139 11.53 7.35 13.20
C TYR A 139 10.75 6.88 11.96
N LEU A 140 10.68 5.56 11.74
CA LEU A 140 9.91 4.95 10.65
C LEU A 140 8.66 4.21 11.16
N ALA A 141 8.41 4.23 12.48
CA ALA A 141 7.24 3.67 13.11
C ALA A 141 5.95 4.41 12.71
N LYS A 142 4.79 3.90 13.15
CA LYS A 142 3.53 4.62 13.02
C LYS A 142 3.37 5.62 14.16
N PHE A 143 3.61 6.91 13.88
CA PHE A 143 3.46 8.00 14.85
C PHE A 143 2.64 9.18 14.34
N ILE A 144 2.32 9.25 13.04
CA ILE A 144 1.56 10.37 12.48
C ILE A 144 0.07 10.09 12.71
N ALA A 145 -0.55 10.83 13.62
CA ALA A 145 -1.97 10.74 13.91
C ALA A 145 -2.82 11.54 12.91
N ILE A 146 -3.88 10.92 12.40
CA ILE A 146 -4.91 11.57 11.60
C ILE A 146 -6.20 11.50 12.42
N PRO A 147 -6.49 12.54 13.24
CA PRO A 147 -7.64 12.55 14.14
C PRO A 147 -8.96 12.89 13.42
N LYS A 148 -10.08 12.73 14.14
CA LYS A 148 -11.39 13.28 13.74
C LYS A 148 -11.25 14.81 13.53
N PRO A 149 -11.96 15.45 12.58
CA PRO A 149 -13.17 15.00 11.87
C PRO A 149 -12.91 14.14 10.63
N TYR A 150 -11.70 13.62 10.44
CA TYR A 150 -11.43 12.70 9.34
C TYR A 150 -12.28 11.42 9.47
N PRO A 151 -12.98 10.97 8.40
CA PRO A 151 -13.96 9.90 8.46
C PRO A 151 -13.36 8.53 8.83
N LEU A 152 -12.05 8.35 8.65
CA LEU A 152 -11.32 7.13 9.01
C LEU A 152 -10.08 7.49 9.85
N PRO A 153 -10.24 7.71 11.17
CA PRO A 153 -9.12 8.01 12.05
C PRO A 153 -8.10 6.89 12.01
N LYS A 154 -6.82 7.27 11.90
CA LYS A 154 -5.74 6.30 11.77
C LYS A 154 -4.39 6.91 12.11
N ILE A 155 -3.42 6.03 12.21
CA ILE A 155 -2.01 6.36 12.36
C ILE A 155 -1.24 5.86 11.13
N VAL A 156 -0.30 6.66 10.63
CA VAL A 156 0.49 6.33 9.45
C VAL A 156 1.99 6.41 9.75
N SER A 157 2.77 5.56 9.07
CA SER A 157 4.23 5.65 9.05
C SER A 157 4.73 6.49 7.87
N ILE A 158 6.03 6.79 7.87
CA ILE A 158 6.71 7.36 6.69
C ILE A 158 6.60 6.42 5.48
N GLY A 159 6.73 5.10 5.70
CA GLY A 159 6.53 4.10 4.65
C GLY A 159 5.12 4.17 4.04
N ASP A 160 4.10 4.35 4.86
CA ASP A 160 2.70 4.46 4.41
C ASP A 160 2.47 5.71 3.53
N ILE A 161 3.20 6.79 3.76
CA ILE A 161 3.19 7.99 2.90
C ILE A 161 3.75 7.66 1.51
N PHE A 162 4.90 6.98 1.45
CA PHE A 162 5.51 6.54 0.18
C PHE A 162 4.61 5.56 -0.58
N VAL A 163 4.00 4.59 0.11
CA VAL A 163 3.01 3.68 -0.48
C VAL A 163 1.83 4.46 -1.06
N THR A 164 1.26 5.38 -0.28
CA THR A 164 0.13 6.22 -0.71
C THR A 164 0.48 7.08 -1.92
N LEU A 165 1.66 7.70 -1.90
CA LEU A 165 2.18 8.50 -3.02
C LEU A 165 2.37 7.63 -4.27
N GLY A 166 2.93 6.43 -4.12
CA GLY A 166 3.09 5.46 -5.20
C GLY A 166 1.76 5.10 -5.87
N VAL A 167 0.71 4.85 -5.07
CA VAL A 167 -0.65 4.59 -5.58
C VAL A 167 -1.18 5.80 -6.36
N ILE A 168 -1.05 7.01 -5.81
CA ILE A 168 -1.52 8.24 -6.46
C ILE A 168 -0.83 8.43 -7.82
N LEU A 169 0.49 8.26 -7.87
CA LEU A 169 1.29 8.43 -9.09
C LEU A 169 1.00 7.34 -10.13
N LEU A 170 0.74 6.10 -9.69
CA LEU A 170 0.35 5.00 -10.57
C LEU A 170 -0.99 5.30 -11.25
N ILE A 171 -2.01 5.65 -10.47
CA ILE A 171 -3.34 5.97 -10.99
C ILE A 171 -3.27 7.12 -11.99
N GLN A 172 -2.58 8.21 -11.62
CA GLN A 172 -2.40 9.35 -12.52
C GLN A 172 -1.67 8.96 -13.80
N GLY A 173 -0.59 8.18 -13.69
CA GLY A 173 0.21 7.74 -14.83
C GLY A 173 -0.60 6.92 -15.83
N GLU A 174 -1.39 5.96 -15.34
CA GLU A 174 -2.21 5.10 -16.20
C GLU A 174 -3.42 5.86 -16.79
N MET A 175 -4.06 6.75 -16.03
CA MET A 175 -5.14 7.61 -16.54
C MET A 175 -4.65 8.57 -17.66
N GLN A 176 -3.39 9.01 -17.61
CA GLN A 176 -2.79 9.90 -18.61
C GLN A 176 -2.27 9.18 -19.86
N LYS A 177 -1.81 7.92 -19.75
CA LYS A 177 -1.39 7.11 -20.92
C LYS A 177 -2.49 6.97 -21.97
N SER A 178 -3.75 6.91 -21.55
CA SER A 178 -4.92 6.88 -22.45
C SER A 178 -4.97 8.05 -23.45
N LYS A 179 -4.37 9.21 -23.14
CA LYS A 179 -4.26 10.33 -24.10
C LYS A 179 -3.32 10.03 -25.27
N PHE A 180 -2.25 9.26 -25.04
CA PHE A 180 -1.22 8.98 -26.05
C PHE A 180 -1.64 7.87 -27.02
N THR A 181 -2.33 6.84 -26.54
CA THR A 181 -2.78 5.73 -27.41
C THR A 181 -3.80 6.17 -28.46
N VAL A 182 -4.67 7.14 -28.15
CA VAL A 182 -5.65 7.66 -29.12
C VAL A 182 -4.98 8.54 -30.18
N ARG A 183 -3.93 9.28 -29.82
CA ARG A 183 -3.23 10.19 -30.74
C ARG A 183 -2.33 9.46 -31.75
N ASN A 184 -1.94 8.21 -31.47
CA ASN A 184 -1.10 7.39 -32.35
C ASN A 184 -1.86 6.52 -33.36
N ARG A 185 -3.20 6.59 -33.43
CA ARG A 185 -3.92 6.07 -34.60
C ARG A 185 -3.82 7.08 -35.73
N MET A 186 -2.66 7.12 -36.38
CA MET A 186 -2.51 7.77 -37.68
C MET A 186 -3.50 7.10 -38.63
N ILE A 187 -4.50 7.86 -39.07
CA ILE A 187 -5.48 7.42 -40.07
C ILE A 187 -4.71 7.29 -41.38
N THR A 188 -4.33 6.07 -41.77
CA THR A 188 -3.87 5.79 -43.13
C THR A 188 -5.08 5.84 -44.05
N PHE A 189 -5.28 6.96 -44.74
CA PHE A 189 -6.21 7.03 -45.86
C PHE A 189 -5.67 6.15 -46.98
N GLY A 190 -6.26 4.96 -47.16
CA GLY A 190 -6.02 4.12 -48.32
C GLY A 190 -6.65 4.77 -49.56
N TYR A 191 -5.84 5.46 -50.36
CA TYR A 191 -6.26 5.99 -51.65
C TYR A 191 -6.35 4.81 -52.64
N LYS A 192 -7.56 4.27 -52.85
CA LYS A 192 -7.82 3.36 -53.98
C LYS A 192 -8.02 4.22 -55.24
N GLY A 193 -6.94 4.44 -55.97
CA GLY A 193 -7.02 4.91 -57.35
C GLY A 193 -7.70 3.85 -58.21
N LYS A 194 -8.84 4.18 -58.83
CA LYS A 194 -9.40 3.44 -59.96
C LYS A 194 -8.56 3.77 -61.19
N LEU A 195 -7.97 2.74 -61.79
CA LEU A 195 -7.66 2.67 -63.22
C LEU A 195 -8.07 1.28 -63.69
#